data_AF-A0A970WEA2-F1
#
_entry.id   AF-A0A970WEA2-F1
#
_cell.length_a   1.000
_cell.length_b   1.000
_cell.length_c   1.000
_cell.angle_alpha   90.00
_cell.angle_beta   90.00
_cell.angle_gamma   90.00
#
_symmetry.space_group_name_H-M   'P 1'
#
loop_
_entity.id
_entity.type
_entity.pdbx_description
1 polymer ?
#
loop_
_entity_poly.entity_id
_entity_poly.type
_entity_poly.pdbx_seq_one_letter_code
_entity_poly.pdbx_strand_id
1 'polypeptide(L)'
;MSTPEQTRILQDKDKQELVLNALNLGCSLVAAAKLAGCSPTTIRREAELDPEFGEQYKKARGESEFKYMQLLSNAAAQPQYWRAAAWALERRFPKFYAPRSPDVVTLSQITILIAKIAQILEEEIPAPTLRKKVLKRLDTITIELRKEHPPLQPDASARTDIPPSPHHPDAPDQGSASPPR
;
A
#
# COMPACT_ATOMS: atom_id res chain seq x y z
N MET A 1 25.78 44.52 -26.08
CA MET A 1 26.20 43.68 -24.93
C MET A 1 25.59 42.31 -25.17
N SER A 2 26.34 41.40 -25.81
CA SER A 2 25.86 40.05 -26.10
C SER A 2 25.82 39.24 -24.81
N THR A 3 24.63 38.84 -24.39
CA THR A 3 24.43 37.84 -23.34
C THR A 3 25.06 36.53 -23.84
N PRO A 4 25.89 35.84 -23.04
CA PRO A 4 26.47 34.59 -23.49
C PRO A 4 25.33 33.59 -23.70
N GLU A 5 25.27 33.00 -24.90
CA GLU A 5 24.42 31.84 -25.18
C GLU A 5 24.78 30.75 -24.16
N GLN A 6 23.94 30.60 -23.14
CA GLN A 6 24.11 29.58 -22.14
C GLN A 6 23.71 28.26 -22.79
N THR A 7 24.69 27.57 -23.38
CA THR A 7 24.50 26.32 -24.13
C THR A 7 23.72 25.33 -23.27
N ARG A 8 22.49 25.00 -23.68
CA ARG A 8 21.64 24.09 -22.91
C ARG A 8 22.17 22.68 -23.09
N ILE A 9 22.52 22.01 -21.99
CA ILE A 9 23.21 20.71 -22.00
C ILE A 9 22.42 19.62 -22.77
N LEU A 10 21.09 19.72 -22.83
CA LEU A 10 20.19 18.79 -23.53
C LEU A 10 19.66 19.33 -24.87
N GLN A 11 20.29 20.34 -25.47
CA GLN A 11 20.09 20.62 -26.91
C GLN A 11 20.71 19.53 -27.80
N ASP A 12 21.66 18.79 -27.24
CA ASP A 12 22.27 17.62 -27.84
C ASP A 12 21.24 16.47 -27.90
N LYS A 13 20.86 16.07 -29.11
CA LYS A 13 19.88 15.00 -29.36
C LYS A 13 20.34 13.66 -28.82
N ASP A 14 21.64 13.38 -28.80
CA ASP A 14 22.18 12.11 -28.30
C ASP A 14 21.92 11.99 -26.79
N LYS A 15 22.04 13.11 -26.06
CA LYS A 15 21.73 13.16 -24.63
C LYS A 15 20.24 13.04 -24.35
N GLN A 16 19.39 13.65 -25.19
CA GLN A 16 17.94 13.48 -25.07
C GLN A 16 17.55 12.02 -25.28
N GLU A 17 18.04 11.40 -26.35
CA GLU A 17 17.78 9.98 -26.66
C GLU A 17 18.26 9.07 -25.53
N LEU A 18 19.45 9.33 -24.98
CA LEU A 18 19.98 8.56 -23.86
C LEU A 18 19.12 8.69 -22.59
N VAL A 19 18.56 9.87 -22.31
CA VAL A 19 17.59 10.07 -21.22
C VAL A 19 16.31 9.27 -21.50
N LEU A 20 15.75 9.38 -22.70
CA LEU A 20 14.50 8.71 -23.08
C LEU A 20 14.63 7.19 -23.01
N ASN A 21 15.73 6.64 -23.52
CA ASN A 21 16.02 5.21 -23.46
C ASN A 21 16.14 4.71 -22.03
N ALA A 22 16.82 5.46 -21.16
CA ALA A 22 16.92 5.12 -19.74
C ALA A 22 15.54 5.12 -19.07
N LEU A 23 14.70 6.12 -19.33
CA LEU A 23 13.35 6.19 -18.77
C LEU A 23 12.44 5.08 -19.30
N ASN A 24 12.50 4.78 -20.60
CA ASN A 24 11.72 3.70 -21.21
C ASN A 24 12.12 2.31 -20.69
N LEU A 25 13.39 2.14 -20.33
CA LEU A 25 13.85 0.94 -19.64
C LEU A 25 13.27 0.82 -18.22
N GLY A 26 12.83 1.93 -17.62
CA GLY A 26 12.30 2.00 -16.27
C GLY A 26 13.25 2.58 -15.23
N CYS A 27 14.37 3.17 -15.66
CA CYS A 27 15.31 3.81 -14.75
C CYS A 27 14.69 5.05 -14.08
N SER A 28 15.19 5.38 -12.89
CA SER A 28 14.82 6.64 -12.24
C SER A 28 15.35 7.86 -13.02
N LEU A 29 14.67 9.00 -12.86
CA LEU A 29 15.13 10.27 -13.43
C LEU A 29 16.56 10.64 -12.99
N VAL A 30 16.93 10.26 -11.76
CA VAL A 30 18.29 10.47 -11.23
C VAL A 30 19.32 9.64 -11.98
N ALA A 31 19.01 8.38 -12.27
CA ALA A 31 19.89 7.51 -13.05
C ALA A 31 20.03 8.01 -14.50
N ALA A 32 18.91 8.38 -15.13
CA ALA A 32 18.92 8.95 -16.48
C ALA A 32 19.77 10.24 -16.56
N ALA A 33 19.65 11.13 -15.56
CA ALA A 33 20.43 12.35 -15.47
C ALA A 33 21.94 12.08 -15.33
N LYS A 34 22.32 11.11 -14.50
CA LYS A 34 23.72 10.68 -14.35
C LYS A 34 24.30 10.18 -15.67
N LEU A 35 23.55 9.36 -16.42
CA LEU A 35 23.99 8.85 -17.72
C LEU A 35 24.18 9.98 -18.74
N ALA A 36 23.29 10.98 -18.73
CA ALA A 36 23.36 12.13 -19.65
C ALA A 36 24.33 13.24 -19.19
N GLY A 37 24.99 13.07 -18.04
CA GLY A 37 25.91 14.06 -17.48
C GLY A 37 25.23 15.38 -17.08
N CYS A 38 23.99 15.33 -16.62
CA CYS A 38 23.23 16.51 -16.20
C CYS A 38 22.49 16.30 -14.87
N SER A 39 21.74 17.31 -14.43
CA SER A 39 20.92 17.20 -13.22
C SER A 39 19.46 16.83 -13.57
N PRO A 40 18.72 16.16 -12.67
CA PRO A 40 17.30 15.85 -12.89
C PRO A 40 16.43 17.10 -13.13
N THR A 41 16.80 18.24 -12.52
CA THR A 41 16.10 19.52 -12.73
C THR A 41 16.35 20.06 -14.12
N THR A 42 17.55 19.84 -14.68
CA THR A 42 17.84 20.16 -16.09
C THR A 42 16.89 19.40 -17.02
N ILE A 43 16.72 18.09 -16.84
CA ILE A 43 15.81 17.30 -17.70
C ILE A 43 14.37 17.84 -17.63
N ARG A 44 13.84 18.11 -16.43
CA ARG A 44 12.46 18.65 -16.28
C ARG A 44 12.30 20.00 -16.95
N ARG A 45 13.25 20.91 -16.72
CA ARG A 45 13.23 22.23 -17.33
C ARG A 45 13.25 22.15 -18.85
N GLU A 46 14.09 21.28 -19.42
CA GLU A 46 14.18 21.13 -20.87
C GLU A 46 12.92 20.47 -21.45
N ALA A 47 12.29 19.52 -20.74
CA ALA A 47 10.99 18.96 -21.10
C ALA A 47 9.84 19.99 -21.04
N GLU A 48 9.97 21.06 -20.25
CA GLU A 48 9.01 22.18 -20.23
C GLU A 48 9.28 23.19 -21.36
N LEU A 49 10.55 23.39 -21.72
CA LEU A 49 10.98 24.33 -22.75
C LEU A 49 10.86 23.78 -24.18
N ASP A 50 10.98 22.47 -24.35
CA ASP A 50 10.87 21.76 -25.62
C ASP A 50 9.65 20.82 -25.57
N PRO A 51 8.52 21.19 -26.19
CA PRO A 51 7.31 20.38 -26.17
C PRO A 51 7.47 19.00 -26.80
N GLU A 52 8.32 18.85 -27.81
CA GLU A 52 8.51 17.56 -28.50
C GLU A 52 9.24 16.60 -27.55
N PHE A 53 10.36 17.05 -26.97
CA PHE A 53 11.06 16.28 -25.94
C PHE A 53 10.18 16.03 -24.71
N GLY A 54 9.36 17.00 -24.32
CA GLY A 54 8.42 16.88 -23.20
C GLY A 54 7.39 15.77 -23.39
N GLU A 55 6.82 15.62 -24.58
CA GLU A 55 5.90 14.53 -24.89
C GLU A 55 6.61 13.17 -24.94
N GLN A 56 7.79 13.10 -25.56
CA GLN A 56 8.61 11.89 -25.56
C GLN A 56 9.00 11.46 -24.14
N TYR A 57 9.35 12.42 -23.27
CA TYR A 57 9.67 12.21 -21.87
C TYR A 57 8.48 11.60 -21.08
N LYS A 58 7.28 12.17 -21.24
CA LYS A 58 6.05 11.64 -20.61
C LYS A 58 5.75 10.23 -21.11
N LYS A 59 5.85 10.02 -22.44
CA LYS A 59 5.60 8.74 -23.09
C LYS A 59 6.56 7.66 -22.59
N ALA A 60 7.87 7.91 -22.61
CA ALA A 60 8.88 6.96 -22.15
C ALA A 60 8.62 6.49 -20.71
N ARG A 61 8.21 7.41 -19.83
CA ARG A 61 7.86 7.07 -18.45
C ARG A 61 6.62 6.17 -18.37
N GLY A 62 5.56 6.50 -19.10
CA GLY A 62 4.33 5.71 -19.14
C GLY A 62 4.52 4.32 -19.75
N GLU A 63 5.31 4.22 -20.83
CA GLU A 63 5.61 2.94 -21.49
C GLU A 63 6.38 2.00 -20.58
N SER A 64 7.33 2.51 -19.79
CA SER A 64 8.07 1.70 -18.82
C SER A 64 7.15 1.12 -17.73
N GLU A 65 6.21 1.93 -17.24
CA GLU A 65 5.22 1.50 -16.23
C GLU A 65 4.33 0.40 -16.80
N PHE A 66 3.80 0.61 -18.01
CA PHE A 66 2.99 -0.39 -18.69
C PHE A 66 3.75 -1.70 -18.91
N LYS A 67 5.00 -1.63 -19.36
CA LYS A 67 5.87 -2.80 -19.57
C LYS A 67 6.04 -3.61 -18.29
N TYR A 68 6.30 -2.96 -17.15
CA TYR A 68 6.42 -3.67 -15.88
C TYR A 68 5.09 -4.25 -15.39
N MET A 69 3.98 -3.55 -15.60
CA MET A 69 2.66 -4.09 -15.27
C MET A 69 2.33 -5.32 -16.11
N GLN A 70 2.69 -5.34 -17.40
CA GLN A 70 2.54 -6.51 -18.24
C GLN A 70 3.40 -7.68 -17.76
N LEU A 71 4.67 -7.42 -17.39
CA LEU A 71 5.54 -8.45 -16.81
C LEU A 71 4.97 -9.01 -15.51
N LEU A 72 4.46 -8.14 -14.64
CA LEU A 72 3.81 -8.56 -13.40
C LEU A 72 2.58 -9.43 -13.68
N SER A 73 1.72 -9.02 -14.62
CA SER A 73 0.54 -9.79 -15.02
C SER A 73 0.90 -11.17 -15.56
N ASN A 74 1.95 -11.23 -16.39
CA ASN A 74 2.43 -12.50 -16.97
C ASN A 74 3.02 -13.42 -15.90
N ALA A 75 3.74 -12.86 -14.92
CA ALA A 75 4.25 -13.63 -13.79
C ALA A 75 3.11 -14.14 -12.90
N ALA A 76 2.12 -13.28 -12.61
CA ALA A 76 0.96 -13.63 -11.80
C ALA A 76 0.11 -14.79 -12.39
N ALA A 77 0.15 -14.98 -13.71
CA ALA A 77 -0.53 -16.09 -14.39
C ALA A 77 0.14 -17.46 -14.16
N GLN A 78 1.40 -17.49 -13.67
CA GLN A 78 2.14 -18.73 -13.45
C GLN A 78 2.02 -19.19 -11.98
N PRO A 79 1.58 -20.43 -11.70
CA PRO A 79 1.36 -20.92 -10.34
C PRO A 79 2.58 -20.81 -9.42
N GLN A 80 3.78 -21.02 -9.96
CA GLN A 80 5.04 -20.92 -9.21
C GLN A 80 5.35 -19.50 -8.69
N TYR A 81 4.77 -18.46 -9.30
CA TYR A 81 4.96 -17.06 -8.92
C TYR A 81 3.74 -16.48 -8.21
N TRP A 82 3.11 -17.26 -7.33
CA TRP A 82 1.92 -16.84 -6.58
C TRP A 82 2.08 -15.49 -5.85
N ARG A 83 3.29 -15.12 -5.44
CA ARG A 83 3.59 -13.81 -4.82
C ARG A 83 3.30 -12.63 -5.75
N ALA A 84 3.50 -12.79 -7.06
CA ALA A 84 3.15 -11.76 -8.04
C ALA A 84 1.64 -11.54 -8.10
N ALA A 85 0.85 -12.63 -8.04
CA ALA A 85 -0.61 -12.56 -7.98
C ALA A 85 -1.09 -11.93 -6.67
N ALA A 86 -0.50 -12.32 -5.53
CA ALA A 86 -0.81 -11.72 -4.24
C ALA A 86 -0.52 -10.20 -4.24
N TRP A 87 0.66 -9.79 -4.71
CA TRP A 87 1.01 -8.37 -4.81
C TRP A 87 0.09 -7.59 -5.74
N ALA A 88 -0.32 -8.19 -6.87
CA ALA A 88 -1.29 -7.57 -7.78
C ALA A 88 -2.66 -7.37 -7.10
N LEU A 89 -3.13 -8.34 -6.29
CA LEU A 89 -4.37 -8.23 -5.51
C LEU A 89 -4.28 -7.15 -4.42
N GLU A 90 -3.17 -7.11 -3.67
CA GLU A 90 -2.91 -6.08 -2.65
C GLU A 90 -3.04 -4.66 -3.23
N ARG A 91 -2.50 -4.43 -4.42
CA ARG A 91 -2.54 -3.11 -5.07
C ARG A 91 -3.88 -2.79 -5.71
N ARG A 92 -4.55 -3.78 -6.33
CA ARG A 92 -5.83 -3.57 -7.02
C ARG A 92 -7.03 -3.50 -6.07
N PHE A 93 -6.95 -4.21 -4.95
CA PHE A 93 -8.03 -4.37 -3.99
C PHE A 93 -7.53 -4.19 -2.54
N PRO A 94 -6.95 -3.03 -2.19
CA PRO A 94 -6.26 -2.83 -0.92
C PRO A 94 -7.17 -3.01 0.30
N LYS A 95 -8.46 -2.68 0.18
CA LYS A 95 -9.45 -2.88 1.25
C LYS A 95 -9.53 -4.33 1.73
N PHE A 96 -9.29 -5.29 0.84
CA PHE A 96 -9.47 -6.72 1.12
C PHE A 96 -8.15 -7.45 1.35
N TYR A 97 -7.09 -7.05 0.63
CA TYR A 97 -5.83 -7.80 0.59
C TYR A 97 -4.64 -7.05 1.16
N ALA A 98 -4.69 -5.72 1.31
CA ALA A 98 -3.54 -5.01 1.85
C ALA A 98 -3.29 -5.43 3.31
N PRO A 99 -2.02 -5.57 3.73
CA PRO A 99 -1.70 -5.78 5.13
C PRO A 99 -2.28 -4.64 5.96
N ARG A 100 -2.97 -4.98 7.05
CA ARG A 100 -3.49 -3.98 7.99
C ARG A 100 -2.30 -3.24 8.58
N SER A 101 -2.34 -1.91 8.58
CA SER A 101 -1.34 -1.12 9.28
C SER A 101 -1.29 -1.55 10.76
N PRO A 102 -0.10 -1.65 11.37
CA PRO A 102 0.03 -1.93 12.81
C PRO A 102 -0.72 -0.92 13.70
N ASP A 103 -1.06 0.25 13.17
CA ASP A 103 -1.79 1.32 13.87
C ASP A 103 -3.32 1.21 13.76
N VAL A 104 -3.86 0.14 13.16
CA VAL A 104 -5.32 -0.04 13.06
C VAL A 104 -5.85 -0.61 14.38
N VAL A 105 -6.56 0.24 15.13
CA VAL A 105 -7.29 -0.19 16.33
C VAL A 105 -8.46 -1.09 15.92
N THR A 106 -8.46 -2.33 16.36
CA THR A 106 -9.56 -3.26 16.11
C THR A 106 -10.76 -2.91 16.99
N LEU A 107 -11.96 -3.33 16.57
CA LEU A 107 -13.18 -3.13 17.38
C LEU A 107 -13.03 -3.74 18.79
N SER A 108 -12.34 -4.88 18.92
CA SER A 108 -12.09 -5.50 20.22
C SER A 108 -11.18 -4.64 21.10
N GLN A 109 -10.14 -4.03 20.52
CA GLN A 109 -9.26 -3.10 21.24
C GLN A 109 -10.03 -1.85 21.69
N ILE A 110 -10.93 -1.32 20.87
CA ILE A 110 -11.81 -0.20 21.26
C ILE A 110 -12.73 -0.60 22.42
N THR A 111 -13.36 -1.77 22.36
CA THR A 111 -14.24 -2.26 23.44
C THR A 111 -13.49 -2.38 24.76
N ILE A 112 -12.26 -2.91 24.74
CA ILE A 112 -11.41 -3.02 25.93
C ILE A 112 -11.05 -1.62 26.46
N LEU A 113 -10.72 -0.68 25.58
CA LEU A 113 -10.38 0.68 25.97
C LEU A 113 -11.56 1.41 26.62
N ILE A 114 -12.76 1.32 26.02
CA ILE A 114 -13.98 1.94 26.56
C ILE A 114 -14.32 1.34 27.93
N ALA A 115 -14.21 0.02 28.10
CA ALA A 115 -14.44 -0.64 29.38
C ALA A 115 -13.47 -0.14 30.46
N LYS A 116 -12.18 0.03 30.12
CA LYS A 116 -11.18 0.59 31.06
C LYS A 116 -11.49 2.05 31.42
N ILE A 117 -11.90 2.87 30.46
CA ILE A 117 -12.30 4.26 30.73
C ILE A 117 -13.53 4.30 31.65
N ALA A 118 -14.53 3.45 31.40
CA ALA A 118 -15.72 3.36 32.24
C ALA A 118 -15.37 2.95 33.67
N GLN A 119 -14.45 1.99 33.85
CA GLN A 119 -13.96 1.58 35.17
C GLN A 119 -13.24 2.72 35.91
N ILE A 120 -12.33 3.44 35.24
CA ILE A 120 -11.64 4.59 35.85
C ILE A 120 -12.64 5.68 36.26
N LEU A 121 -13.60 6.00 35.38
CA LEU A 121 -14.66 6.96 35.70
C LEU A 121 -15.53 6.48 36.87
N GLU A 122 -15.74 5.18 37.00
CA GLU A 122 -16.43 4.62 38.14
C GLU A 122 -15.63 4.85 39.43
N GLU A 123 -14.35 4.51 39.44
CA GLU A 123 -13.46 4.63 40.60
C GLU A 123 -13.27 6.10 41.05
N GLU A 124 -13.09 7.03 40.11
CA GLU A 124 -12.77 8.44 40.38
C GLU A 124 -14.00 9.33 40.66
N ILE A 125 -15.23 8.84 40.46
CA ILE A 125 -16.46 9.61 40.72
C ILE A 125 -17.10 9.13 42.04
N PRO A 126 -16.89 9.84 43.17
CA PRO A 126 -17.42 9.46 44.47
C PRO A 126 -18.93 9.72 44.62
N ALA A 127 -19.52 10.58 43.79
CA ALA A 127 -20.95 10.91 43.87
C ALA A 127 -21.81 9.91 43.05
N PRO A 128 -22.61 9.02 43.69
CA PRO A 128 -23.36 7.96 43.00
C PRO A 128 -24.42 8.49 42.02
N THR A 129 -24.93 9.70 42.28
CA THR A 129 -25.87 10.39 41.38
C THR A 129 -25.20 10.89 40.11
N LEU A 130 -23.94 11.34 40.19
CA LEU A 130 -23.16 11.78 39.04
C LEU A 130 -22.71 10.58 38.20
N ARG A 131 -22.27 9.49 38.85
CA ARG A 131 -21.91 8.22 38.20
C ARG A 131 -23.04 7.68 37.32
N LYS A 132 -24.27 7.61 37.86
CA LYS A 132 -25.46 7.17 37.08
C LYS A 132 -25.75 8.07 35.87
N LYS A 133 -25.54 9.39 35.98
CA LYS A 133 -25.77 10.32 34.85
C LYS A 133 -24.75 10.14 33.73
N VAL A 134 -23.48 9.91 34.08
CA VAL A 134 -22.40 9.70 33.11
C VAL A 134 -22.61 8.38 32.36
N LEU A 135 -22.89 7.28 33.07
CA LEU A 135 -23.15 5.98 32.45
C LEU A 135 -24.35 6.02 31.49
N LYS A 136 -25.45 6.68 31.88
CA LYS A 136 -26.63 6.80 31.01
C LYS A 136 -26.32 7.58 29.72
N ARG A 137 -25.46 8.60 29.78
CA ARG A 137 -25.02 9.36 28.60
C ARG A 137 -24.13 8.52 27.69
N LEU A 138 -23.19 7.75 28.26
CA LEU A 138 -22.32 6.85 27.50
C LEU A 138 -23.12 5.75 26.78
N ASP A 139 -24.13 5.16 27.44
CA ASP A 139 -25.04 4.20 26.81
C ASP A 139 -25.80 4.83 25.63
N THR A 140 -26.29 6.06 25.80
CA THR A 140 -27.02 6.76 24.73
C THR A 140 -26.15 6.96 23.49
N ILE A 141 -24.93 7.45 23.68
CA ILE A 141 -23.96 7.65 22.59
C ILE A 141 -23.61 6.31 21.92
N THR A 142 -23.45 5.25 22.70
CA THR A 142 -23.15 3.90 22.19
C THR A 142 -24.29 3.37 21.31
N ILE A 143 -25.55 3.61 21.69
CA ILE A 143 -26.73 3.23 20.91
C ILE A 143 -26.81 4.05 19.61
N GLU A 144 -26.56 5.36 19.66
CA GLU A 144 -26.57 6.24 18.49
C GLU A 144 -25.48 5.84 17.48
N LEU A 145 -24.25 5.63 17.95
CA LEU A 145 -23.14 5.17 17.11
C LEU A 145 -23.42 3.82 16.46
N ARG A 146 -24.05 2.87 17.17
CA ARG A 146 -24.46 1.58 16.58
C ARG A 146 -25.52 1.74 15.50
N LYS A 147 -26.38 2.77 15.56
CA LYS A 147 -27.37 3.05 14.52
C LYS A 147 -26.74 3.66 13.28
N GLU A 148 -25.82 4.61 13.46
CA GLU A 148 -25.10 5.27 12.35
C GLU A 148 -24.10 4.33 11.67
N HIS A 149 -23.46 3.45 12.46
CA HIS A 149 -22.55 2.42 11.99
C HIS A 149 -23.02 1.05 12.48
N PRO A 150 -23.99 0.44 11.77
CA PRO A 150 -24.42 -0.92 12.09
C PRO A 150 -23.19 -1.85 12.06
N PRO A 151 -23.11 -2.83 12.99
CA PRO A 151 -22.03 -3.81 12.94
C PRO A 151 -22.03 -4.43 11.55
N LEU A 152 -20.86 -4.45 10.91
CA LEU A 152 -20.66 -5.19 9.66
C LEU A 152 -21.20 -6.60 9.90
N GLN A 153 -22.31 -6.92 9.24
CA GLN A 153 -22.83 -8.28 9.27
C GLN A 153 -21.68 -9.17 8.77
N PRO A 154 -21.38 -10.28 9.46
CA PRO A 154 -20.46 -11.25 8.89
C PRO A 154 -21.05 -11.61 7.54
N ASP A 155 -20.33 -11.25 6.49
CA ASP A 155 -20.72 -11.55 5.13
C ASP A 155 -20.94 -13.06 5.04
N ALA A 156 -22.20 -13.47 4.94
CA ALA A 156 -22.58 -14.87 4.81
C ALA A 156 -22.03 -15.48 3.51
N SER A 157 -21.58 -14.67 2.56
CA SER A 157 -20.96 -15.12 1.30
C SER A 157 -19.45 -15.36 1.42
N ALA A 158 -18.78 -14.97 2.52
CA ALA A 158 -17.34 -15.19 2.69
C ALA A 158 -16.97 -16.55 3.31
N ARG A 159 -17.94 -17.40 3.66
CA ARG A 159 -17.70 -18.67 4.39
C ARG A 159 -17.93 -19.96 3.59
N THR A 160 -18.33 -19.89 2.32
CA THR A 160 -18.58 -21.12 1.53
C THR A 160 -17.47 -21.51 0.56
N ASP A 161 -16.51 -20.64 0.24
CA ASP A 161 -15.52 -20.91 -0.82
C ASP A 161 -14.07 -20.87 -0.33
N ILE A 162 -13.80 -21.35 0.89
CA ILE A 162 -12.45 -21.83 1.20
C ILE A 162 -12.36 -23.25 0.62
N PRO A 163 -11.70 -23.48 -0.53
CA PRO A 163 -11.42 -24.85 -0.95
C PRO A 163 -10.66 -25.53 0.19
N PRO A 164 -10.99 -26.79 0.54
CA PRO A 164 -10.25 -27.50 1.57
C PRO A 164 -8.77 -27.40 1.24
N SER A 165 -7.95 -27.02 2.23
CA SER A 165 -6.49 -27.03 2.09
C SER A 165 -6.11 -28.35 1.41
N PRO A 166 -5.29 -28.32 0.35
CA PRO A 166 -4.84 -29.55 -0.26
C PRO A 166 -4.18 -30.36 0.84
N HIS A 167 -4.79 -31.51 1.18
CA HIS A 167 -4.15 -32.53 1.98
C HIS A 167 -2.79 -32.76 1.33
N HIS A 168 -1.74 -32.32 1.99
CA HIS A 168 -0.39 -32.70 1.64
C HIS A 168 -0.29 -34.19 2.01
N PRO A 169 -0.19 -35.13 1.06
CA PRO A 169 0.32 -36.44 1.42
C PRO A 169 1.80 -36.23 1.76
N ASP A 170 2.31 -36.97 2.72
CA ASP A 170 3.71 -36.96 3.16
C ASP A 170 4.08 -35.87 4.19
N ALA A 171 3.44 -35.95 5.36
CA ALA A 171 4.16 -35.65 6.60
C ALA A 171 4.70 -37.00 7.14
N PRO A 172 6.03 -37.18 7.30
CA PRO A 172 6.57 -38.39 7.88
C PRO A 172 6.18 -38.49 9.36
N ASP A 173 5.77 -39.71 9.73
CA ASP A 173 5.40 -40.15 11.07
C ASP A 173 6.51 -39.80 12.09
N GLN A 174 6.26 -38.78 12.91
CA GLN A 174 7.14 -38.48 14.03
C GLN A 174 6.83 -39.45 15.17
N GLY A 175 7.51 -40.59 15.10
CA GLY A 175 7.57 -41.57 16.16
C GLY A 175 7.97 -40.93 17.49
N SER A 176 7.19 -41.28 18.50
CA SER A 176 7.40 -41.02 19.91
C SER A 176 8.82 -41.36 20.37
N ALA A 177 9.58 -40.35 20.82
CA ALA A 177 10.78 -40.55 21.61
C ALA A 177 10.60 -39.84 22.96
N SER A 178 10.53 -40.63 24.03
CA SER A 178 10.56 -40.14 25.41
C SER A 178 11.95 -39.58 25.77
N PRO A 179 12.06 -38.59 26.68
CA PRO A 179 13.35 -38.06 27.10
C PRO A 179 13.99 -38.97 28.19
N PRO A 180 15.32 -39.15 28.20
CA PRO A 180 16.00 -39.88 29.26
C PRO A 180 16.15 -39.02 30.52
N ARG A 181 16.19 -39.69 31.67
CA ARG A 181 16.54 -39.15 32.99
C ARG A 181 18.05 -38.93 33.13
#